data_AF-A0A395D166-F1
#
_entry.id   AF-A0A395D166-F1
#
_cell.length_a   1.000
_cell.length_b   1.000
_cell.length_c   1.000
_cell.angle_alpha   90.00
_cell.angle_beta   90.00
_cell.angle_gamma   90.00
#
_symmetry.space_group_name_H-M   'P 1'
#
loop_
_entity.id
_entity.type
_entity.pdbx_description
1 polymer ?
#
loop_
_entity_poly.entity_id
_entity_poly.type
_entity_poly.pdbx_seq_one_letter_code
_entity_poly.pdbx_strand_id
1 'polypeptide(L)'
;MISLRFDRLVSLVCFVCLFCVVPRSSEAQDAPLSTLQTYRDLRSALLADGWKPDVHYGLKTNNGRPLYRFPEVLCGPQICNARWLSRAGQEKLVTLIRGDGREEYRVAPR
;
A
#
# COMPACT_ATOMS: atom_id res chain seq x y z
N MET A 1 51.23 -44.81 42.81
CA MET A 1 50.00 -45.63 42.90
C MET A 1 48.92 -44.86 42.12
N ILE A 2 48.72 -45.19 40.83
CA ILE A 2 47.67 -46.09 40.29
C ILE A 2 46.28 -45.42 40.46
N SER A 3 45.81 -44.71 39.43
CA SER A 3 44.75 -45.11 38.45
C SER A 3 43.39 -45.41 39.13
N LEU A 4 42.27 -44.80 38.72
CA LEU A 4 41.55 -45.14 37.48
C LEU A 4 40.54 -44.05 37.08
N ARG A 5 40.39 -43.90 35.76
CA ARG A 5 39.36 -43.17 35.01
C ARG A 5 37.99 -43.88 35.10
N PHE A 6 36.90 -43.12 34.97
CA PHE A 6 35.63 -43.56 34.36
C PHE A 6 34.92 -42.25 33.92
N ASP A 7 34.94 -41.93 32.62
CA ASP A 7 33.84 -42.22 31.66
C ASP A 7 32.54 -41.52 32.10
N ARG A 8 31.81 -40.73 31.31
CA ARG A 8 31.70 -40.55 29.86
C ARG A 8 30.65 -39.46 29.64
N LEU A 9 30.76 -38.76 28.50
CA LEU A 9 29.63 -38.30 27.65
C LEU A 9 28.43 -37.61 28.31
N VAL A 10 28.34 -36.27 28.18
CA VAL A 10 27.15 -35.58 27.65
C VAL A 10 27.66 -34.34 26.90
N SER A 11 27.96 -34.46 25.60
CA SER A 11 27.04 -34.11 24.50
C SER A 11 26.70 -32.62 24.49
N LEU A 12 27.52 -31.76 23.87
CA LEU A 12 27.42 -31.45 22.44
C LEU A 12 25.98 -31.04 22.05
N VAL A 13 25.45 -29.98 22.66
CA VAL A 13 24.21 -29.30 22.23
C VAL A 13 24.37 -27.79 22.48
N CYS A 14 25.10 -27.10 21.60
CA CYS A 14 24.98 -25.65 21.48
C CYS A 14 25.31 -25.23 20.04
N PHE A 15 24.72 -25.95 19.08
CA PHE A 15 24.87 -25.73 17.64
C PHE A 15 23.48 -25.70 16.97
N VAL A 16 22.49 -25.04 17.59
CA VAL A 16 21.12 -24.91 17.02
C VAL A 16 20.47 -23.59 17.46
N CYS A 17 21.10 -22.44 17.19
CA CYS A 17 20.47 -21.12 17.40
C CYS A 17 20.65 -20.17 16.19
N LEU A 18 20.94 -20.69 14.99
CA LEU A 18 21.22 -19.85 13.81
C LEU A 18 20.33 -20.09 12.58
N PHE A 19 19.29 -20.92 12.71
CA PHE A 19 18.35 -21.20 11.62
C PHE A 19 16.91 -21.12 12.11
N CYS A 20 16.34 -19.91 12.19
CA CYS A 20 14.88 -19.70 12.21
C CYS A 20 14.43 -18.24 11.98
N VAL A 21 15.32 -17.33 11.56
CA VAL A 21 14.85 -16.02 11.04
C VAL A 21 14.56 -16.19 9.55
N VAL A 22 13.47 -16.89 9.25
CA VAL A 22 12.86 -16.83 7.92
C VAL A 22 12.17 -15.47 7.86
N PRO A 23 12.61 -14.52 7.03
CA PRO A 23 11.78 -13.36 6.78
C PRO A 23 10.49 -13.90 6.16
N ARG A 24 9.37 -13.69 6.84
CA ARG A 24 8.03 -13.83 6.24
C ARG A 24 8.01 -12.83 5.08
N SER A 25 8.31 -13.31 3.88
CA SER A 25 8.15 -12.56 2.65
C SER A 25 6.70 -12.15 2.54
N SER A 26 6.47 -10.86 2.32
CA SER A 26 5.17 -10.21 2.20
C SER A 26 4.31 -10.87 1.12
N GLU A 27 3.36 -11.71 1.53
CA GLU A 27 2.21 -12.10 0.72
C GLU A 27 1.24 -10.90 0.66
N ALA A 28 1.59 -9.88 -0.11
CA ALA A 28 0.78 -8.65 -0.24
C ALA A 28 0.35 -8.35 -1.68
N GLN A 29 0.56 -9.27 -2.62
CA GLN A 29 0.28 -9.03 -4.03
C GLN A 29 -0.57 -10.16 -4.60
N ASP A 30 -1.85 -10.21 -4.22
CA ASP A 30 -2.94 -10.83 -5.01
C ASP A 30 -4.32 -10.61 -4.36
N ALA A 31 -4.51 -9.49 -3.65
CA ALA A 31 -5.85 -9.14 -3.19
C ALA A 31 -6.70 -8.77 -4.42
N PRO A 32 -7.84 -9.43 -4.66
CA PRO A 32 -8.67 -9.12 -5.81
C PRO A 32 -9.13 -7.66 -5.74
N LEU A 33 -9.12 -6.95 -6.88
CA LEU A 33 -9.49 -5.54 -7.00
C LEU A 33 -10.83 -5.18 -6.33
N SER A 34 -11.76 -6.13 -6.23
CA SER A 34 -13.05 -5.99 -5.55
C SER A 34 -12.93 -5.77 -4.03
N THR A 35 -11.87 -6.28 -3.41
CA THR A 35 -11.60 -6.15 -1.96
C THR A 35 -10.90 -4.85 -1.59
N LEU A 36 -10.36 -4.13 -2.58
CA LEU A 36 -9.72 -2.84 -2.36
C LEU A 36 -10.77 -1.76 -2.05
N GLN A 37 -10.44 -0.86 -1.12
CA GLN A 37 -11.29 0.27 -0.76
C GLN A 37 -11.60 1.12 -2.00
N THR A 38 -12.85 1.56 -2.15
CA THR A 38 -13.18 2.50 -3.22
C THR A 38 -12.57 3.87 -2.93
N TYR A 39 -12.17 4.56 -4.00
CA TYR A 39 -11.70 5.93 -3.86
C TYR A 39 -12.79 6.87 -3.35
N ARG A 40 -14.07 6.60 -3.65
CA ARG A 40 -15.18 7.42 -3.15
C ARG A 40 -15.27 7.41 -1.62
N ASP A 41 -15.10 6.23 -1.01
CA ASP A 41 -15.16 6.09 0.44
C ASP A 41 -13.98 6.84 1.08
N LEU A 42 -12.77 6.63 0.56
CA LEU A 42 -11.58 7.36 1.01
C LEU A 42 -11.72 8.87 0.81
N ARG A 43 -12.26 9.31 -0.34
CA ARG A 43 -12.51 10.72 -0.66
C ARG A 43 -13.44 11.35 0.38
N SER A 44 -14.49 10.64 0.78
CA SER A 44 -15.44 11.10 1.79
C SER A 44 -14.77 11.22 3.16
N ALA A 45 -13.93 10.25 3.55
CA ALA A 45 -13.15 10.30 4.78
C ALA A 45 -12.16 11.48 4.78
N LEU A 46 -11.42 11.69 3.69
CA LEU A 46 -10.47 12.80 3.57
C LEU A 46 -11.16 14.17 3.68
N LEU A 47 -12.33 14.32 3.06
CA LEU A 47 -13.14 15.54 3.18
C LEU A 47 -13.59 15.77 4.63
N ALA A 48 -14.05 14.72 5.32
CA ALA A 48 -14.44 14.79 6.73
C ALA A 48 -13.26 15.18 7.65
N ASP A 49 -12.07 14.67 7.34
CA ASP A 49 -10.80 15.00 8.02
C ASP A 49 -10.26 16.40 7.67
N GLY A 50 -10.96 17.16 6.82
CA GLY A 50 -10.61 18.53 6.45
C GLY A 50 -9.53 18.65 5.37
N TRP A 51 -9.20 17.56 4.67
CA TRP A 51 -8.41 17.62 3.44
C TRP A 51 -9.24 18.19 2.30
N LYS A 52 -8.56 18.89 1.39
CA LYS A 52 -9.16 19.49 0.20
C LYS A 52 -8.62 18.82 -1.07
N PRO A 53 -9.49 18.44 -2.01
CA PRO A 53 -9.05 17.94 -3.30
C PRO A 53 -8.34 19.05 -4.07
N ASP A 54 -7.22 18.74 -4.69
CA ASP A 54 -6.55 19.70 -5.58
C ASP A 54 -7.21 19.70 -6.96
N VAL A 55 -8.18 20.59 -7.14
CA VAL A 55 -8.97 20.67 -8.38
C VAL A 55 -8.17 21.06 -9.61
N HIS A 56 -6.94 21.57 -9.48
CA HIS A 56 -6.10 21.94 -10.62
C HIS A 56 -5.17 20.81 -11.06
N TYR A 57 -4.99 19.77 -10.23
CA TYR A 57 -4.06 18.69 -10.50
C TYR A 57 -4.51 17.79 -11.66
N GLY A 58 -5.76 17.34 -11.61
CA GLY A 58 -6.37 16.43 -12.57
C GLY A 58 -7.23 17.12 -13.63
N LEU A 59 -7.31 18.45 -13.66
CA LEU A 59 -8.15 19.19 -14.61
C LEU A 59 -7.59 19.10 -16.04
N LYS A 60 -7.90 17.99 -16.71
CA LYS A 60 -7.65 17.75 -18.13
C LYS A 60 -8.98 17.65 -18.84
N THR A 61 -9.12 18.36 -19.95
CA THR A 61 -10.34 18.35 -20.77
C THR A 61 -10.04 17.80 -22.16
N ASN A 62 -11.00 17.08 -22.74
CA ASN A 62 -11.00 16.66 -24.13
C ASN A 62 -12.34 17.09 -24.73
N ASN A 63 -12.32 17.90 -25.79
CA ASN A 63 -13.52 18.50 -26.41
C ASN A 63 -14.44 19.19 -25.39
N GLY A 64 -13.85 19.92 -24.43
CA GLY A 64 -14.59 20.64 -23.38
C GLY A 64 -15.18 19.76 -22.27
N ARG A 65 -14.98 18.43 -22.31
CA ARG A 65 -15.42 17.50 -21.25
C ARG A 65 -14.26 17.12 -20.34
N PRO A 66 -14.45 17.04 -19.01
CA PRO A 66 -13.43 16.52 -18.11
C PRO A 66 -13.04 15.11 -18.49
N LEU A 67 -11.74 14.84 -18.57
CA LEU A 67 -11.19 13.54 -18.92
C LEU A 67 -11.35 12.52 -17.78
N TYR A 68 -11.42 13.00 -16.53
CA TYR A 68 -11.54 12.18 -15.33
C TYR A 68 -12.79 12.54 -14.54
N ARG A 69 -13.27 11.58 -13.74
CA ARG A 69 -14.47 11.75 -12.91
C ARG A 69 -14.28 12.76 -11.78
N PHE A 70 -13.06 12.85 -11.25
CA PHE A 70 -12.71 13.74 -10.15
C PHE A 70 -11.62 14.71 -10.61
N PRO A 71 -11.73 16.02 -10.34
CA PRO A 71 -10.76 17.03 -10.78
C PRO A 71 -9.40 16.90 -10.09
N GLU A 72 -9.33 16.23 -8.95
CA GLU A 72 -8.10 15.92 -8.22
C GLU A 72 -7.39 14.66 -8.70
N VAL A 73 -7.95 13.93 -9.66
CA VAL A 73 -7.40 12.65 -10.15
C VAL A 73 -6.72 12.86 -11.50
N LEU A 74 -5.49 12.38 -11.63
CA LEU A 74 -4.75 12.30 -12.89
C LEU A 74 -4.39 10.84 -13.16
N CYS A 75 -4.75 10.32 -14.34
CA CYS A 75 -4.52 8.93 -14.69
C CYS A 75 -3.49 8.77 -15.82
N GLY A 76 -2.63 7.77 -15.68
CA GLY A 76 -1.92 7.12 -16.78
C GLY A 76 -2.76 6.00 -17.40
N PRO A 77 -2.13 4.97 -17.99
CA PRO A 77 -2.85 3.83 -18.59
C PRO A 77 -3.65 3.02 -17.57
N GLN A 78 -3.00 2.56 -16.49
CA GLN A 78 -3.56 1.64 -15.48
C GLN A 78 -3.62 2.24 -14.06
N ILE A 79 -2.74 3.18 -13.77
CA ILE A 79 -2.60 3.81 -12.45
C ILE A 79 -3.05 5.27 -12.54
N CYS A 80 -3.78 5.72 -11.53
CA CYS A 80 -4.10 7.12 -11.31
C CYS A 80 -3.53 7.59 -9.99
N ASN A 81 -3.38 8.91 -9.85
CA ASN A 81 -3.03 9.55 -8.60
C ASN A 81 -4.08 10.60 -8.27
N ALA A 82 -4.50 10.65 -7.01
CA ALA A 82 -5.28 11.75 -6.48
C ALA A 82 -4.42 12.64 -5.59
N ARG A 83 -4.43 13.96 -5.85
CA ARG A 83 -3.70 14.93 -5.03
C ARG A 83 -4.64 15.65 -4.07
N TRP A 84 -4.22 15.70 -2.81
CA TRP A 84 -4.95 16.32 -1.71
C TRP A 84 -4.09 17.32 -0.98
N LEU A 85 -4.70 18.39 -0.49
CA LEU A 85 -4.06 19.48 0.23
C LEU A 85 -4.64 19.57 1.65
N SER A 86 -3.79 19.70 2.65
CA SER A 86 -4.20 20.00 4.01
C SER A 86 -4.38 21.50 4.22
N ARG A 87 -5.02 21.91 5.32
CA ARG A 87 -5.12 23.33 5.69
C ARG A 87 -3.77 23.99 5.97
N ALA A 88 -2.77 23.19 6.35
CA ALA A 88 -1.40 23.63 6.59
C ALA A 88 -0.54 23.64 5.32
N GLY A 89 -1.11 23.37 4.14
CA GLY A 89 -0.39 23.32 2.87
C GLY A 89 0.38 22.02 2.62
N GLN A 90 0.15 20.97 3.42
CA GLN A 90 0.77 19.67 3.17
C GLN A 90 0.06 18.95 2.02
N GLU A 91 0.82 18.26 1.19
CA GLU A 91 0.29 17.44 0.11
C GLU A 91 0.17 15.98 0.52
N LYS A 92 -0.89 15.32 0.07
CA LYS A 92 -1.09 13.87 0.17
C LYS A 92 -1.41 13.32 -1.21
N LEU A 93 -0.57 12.41 -1.70
CA LEU A 93 -0.81 11.68 -2.94
C LEU A 93 -1.39 10.30 -2.61
N VAL A 94 -2.50 9.96 -3.26
CA VAL A 94 -3.15 8.66 -3.13
C VAL A 94 -3.06 7.96 -4.48
N THR A 95 -2.39 6.82 -4.52
CA THR A 95 -2.31 5.96 -5.69
C THR A 95 -3.62 5.19 -5.84
N LEU A 96 -4.20 5.24 -7.03
CA LEU A 96 -5.44 4.57 -7.38
C LEU A 96 -5.19 3.61 -8.54
N ILE A 97 -5.88 2.48 -8.52
CA ILE A 97 -5.95 1.57 -9.66
C ILE A 97 -7.22 1.93 -10.45
N ARG A 98 -7.06 2.12 -11.75
CA ARG A 98 -8.18 2.35 -12.67
C ARG A 98 -8.91 1.02 -12.86
N GLY A 99 -10.19 0.97 -12.53
CA GLY A 99 -11.05 -0.15 -12.91
C GLY A 99 -11.37 -0.12 -14.40
N ASP A 100 -11.85 -1.22 -14.96
CA ASP A 100 -12.09 -1.32 -16.40
C ASP A 100 -13.28 -0.42 -16.82
N GLY A 101 -12.99 0.61 -17.61
CA GLY A 101 -13.99 1.50 -18.20
C GLY A 101 -14.73 2.39 -17.20
N ARG A 102 -15.94 1.98 -16.79
CA ARG A 102 -16.86 2.74 -15.90
C ARG A 102 -16.71 2.39 -14.42
N GLU A 103 -15.85 1.43 -14.11
CA GLU A 103 -15.63 0.99 -12.74
C GLU A 103 -15.05 2.09 -11.85
N GLU A 104 -15.39 2.01 -10.56
CA GLU A 104 -14.92 2.97 -9.57
C GLU A 104 -13.42 2.80 -9.30
N TYR A 105 -12.70 3.91 -9.16
CA TYR A 105 -11.28 3.87 -8.79
C TYR A 105 -11.11 3.14 -7.46
N ARG A 106 -10.08 2.28 -7.38
CA ARG A 106 -9.73 1.55 -6.17
C ARG A 106 -8.45 2.11 -5.57
N VAL A 107 -8.38 2.22 -4.25
CA VAL A 107 -7.17 2.66 -3.58
C VAL A 107 -6.13 1.53 -3.66
N ALA A 108 -4.94 1.83 -4.17
CA ALA A 108 -3.88 0.84 -4.21
C ALA A 108 -3.44 0.48 -2.78
N PRO A 109 -3.17 -0.81 -2.48
CA PRO A 109 -2.59 -1.19 -1.21
C PRO A 109 -1.20 -0.53 -1.06
N ARG A 110 -0.87 -0.11 0.16
CA ARG A 110 0.42 0.54 0.49
C ARG A 110 1.42 -0.44 1.05
#